data_AF-A0A9E2JTM9-F1
#
_entry.id   AF-A0A9E2JTM9-F1
#
_cell.length_a   1.000
_cell.length_b   1.000
_cell.length_c   1.000
_cell.angle_alpha   90.00
_cell.angle_beta   90.00
_cell.angle_gamma   90.00
#
_symmetry.space_group_name_H-M   'P 1'
#
loop_
_entity.id
_entity.type
_entity.pdbx_description
1 polymer ?
#
loop_
_entity_poly.entity_id
_entity_poly.type
_entity_poly.pdbx_seq_one_letter_code
_entity_poly.pdbx_strand_id
1 'polypeptide(L)' 'MEDLIAYVEAYAASVNRKPQWVLREAIGAGWKEWESWRAGESSPTMIRVDRLKAYIEANPPQEEAA' A
#
# COMPACT_ATOMS: atom_id res chain seq x y z
N MET A 1 -8.72 8.48 -4.13
CA MET A 1 -8.38 7.70 -2.91
C MET A 1 -8.63 6.22 -3.17
N GLU A 2 -9.78 5.90 -3.74
CA GLU A 2 -10.20 4.54 -4.12
C GLU A 2 -9.19 3.80 -5.01
N ASP A 3 -8.63 4.46 -6.04
CA ASP A 3 -7.61 3.84 -6.91
C ASP A 3 -6.35 3.42 -6.13
N LEU A 4 -5.93 4.22 -5.16
CA LEU A 4 -4.75 3.92 -4.35
C LEU A 4 -5.04 2.77 -3.37
N ILE A 5 -6.22 2.78 -2.75
CA ILE A 5 -6.67 1.69 -1.88
C ILE A 5 -6.67 0.37 -2.67
N ALA A 6 -7.32 0.36 -3.84
CA ALA A 6 -7.39 -0.82 -4.70
C ALA A 6 -5.99 -1.29 -5.16
N TYR A 7 -5.10 -0.36 -5.52
CA TYR A 7 -3.73 -0.67 -5.91
C TYR A 7 -2.94 -1.37 -4.78
N VAL A 8 -3.01 -0.84 -3.57
CA VAL A 8 -2.35 -1.44 -2.40
C VAL A 8 -3.00 -2.78 -2.04
N GLU A 9 -4.34 -2.89 -2.10
CA GLU A 9 -5.05 -4.14 -1.81
C GLU A 9 -4.66 -5.25 -2.78
N ALA A 10 -4.57 -4.95 -4.08
CA ALA A 10 -4.13 -5.89 -5.10
C ALA A 10 -2.70 -6.38 -4.81
N TYR A 11 -1.77 -5.45 -4.59
CA TYR A 11 -0.39 -5.81 -4.27
C TYR A 11 -0.29 -6.63 -2.98
N ALA A 12 -0.98 -6.19 -1.93
CA ALA A 12 -0.99 -6.89 -0.64
C ALA A 12 -1.54 -8.32 -0.78
N ALA A 13 -2.59 -8.51 -1.59
CA ALA A 13 -3.12 -9.83 -1.91
C ALA A 13 -2.09 -10.69 -2.65
N SER A 14 -1.39 -10.13 -3.65
CA SER A 14 -0.34 -10.83 -4.39
C SER A 14 0.84 -11.26 -3.51
N VAL A 15 1.20 -10.46 -2.50
CA VAL A 15 2.29 -10.83 -1.55
C VAL A 15 1.79 -11.57 -0.30
N ASN A 16 0.50 -11.94 -0.26
CA ASN A 16 -0.15 -12.56 0.90
C ASN A 16 0.05 -11.76 2.23
N ARG A 17 0.04 -10.42 2.14
CA ARG A 17 0.16 -9.51 3.29
C ARG A 17 -1.09 -8.66 3.43
N LYS A 18 -1.19 -7.99 4.58
CA LYS A 18 -2.24 -6.98 4.80
C LYS A 18 -1.81 -5.64 4.19
N PRO A 19 -2.74 -4.85 3.61
CA PRO A 19 -2.44 -3.52 3.10
C PRO A 19 -1.74 -2.61 4.10
N GLN A 20 -2.18 -2.65 5.37
CA GLN A 20 -1.56 -1.94 6.49
C GLN A 20 -0.06 -2.28 6.67
N TRP A 21 0.35 -3.51 6.36
CA TRP A 21 1.75 -3.92 6.43
C TRP A 21 2.55 -3.27 5.29
N VAL A 22 2.01 -3.26 4.08
CA VAL A 22 2.63 -2.61 2.91
C VAL A 22 2.82 -1.11 3.15
N LEU A 23 1.80 -0.43 3.69
CA LEU A 23 1.91 0.99 4.05
C LEU A 23 3.03 1.23 5.08
N ARG A 24 3.15 0.35 6.08
CA ARG A 24 4.17 0.48 7.10
C ARG A 24 5.59 0.28 6.54
N GLU A 25 5.77 -0.70 5.67
CA GLU A 25 7.08 -0.93 5.04
C GLU A 25 7.44 0.16 4.03
N ALA A 26 6.49 0.56 3.19
CA ALA A 26 6.76 1.50 2.11
C ALA A 26 6.96 2.94 2.57
N ILE A 27 6.17 3.40 3.56
CA ILE A 27 6.14 4.80 3.98
C ILE A 27 6.25 5.01 5.49
N GLY A 28 6.45 3.95 6.27
CA GLY A 28 6.48 4.06 7.73
C GLY A 28 5.14 4.44 8.34
N ALA A 29 4.02 4.05 7.70
CA ALA A 29 2.69 4.47 8.11
C ALA A 29 2.31 4.01 9.53
N GLY A 30 1.50 4.83 10.20
CA GLY A 30 0.93 4.50 11.51
C GLY A 30 -0.14 3.39 11.45
N TRP A 31 -0.44 2.78 12.60
CA TRP A 31 -1.35 1.63 12.72
C TRP A 31 -2.81 1.89 12.32
N LYS A 32 -3.25 3.15 12.34
CA LYS A 32 -4.60 3.57 11.94
C LYS A 32 -4.64 4.23 10.56
N GLU A 33 -3.48 4.39 9.91
CA GLU A 33 -3.38 5.20 8.70
C GLU A 33 -4.12 4.55 7.54
N TRP A 34 -4.09 3.22 7.41
CA TRP A 34 -4.89 2.50 6.41
C TRP A 34 -6.39 2.64 6.64
N GLU A 35 -6.85 2.50 7.89
CA GLU A 35 -8.26 2.67 8.24
C GLU A 35 -8.74 4.09 7.94
N SER A 36 -7.96 5.11 8.28
CA SER A 36 -8.30 6.50 7.97
C SER A 36 -8.34 6.77 6.46
N TRP A 37 -7.50 6.11 5.65
CA TRP A 37 -7.58 6.25 4.19
C TRP A 37 -8.82 5.55 3.62
N ARG A 38 -9.18 4.37 4.17
CA ARG A 38 -10.42 3.66 3.78
C ARG A 38 -11.67 4.43 4.20
N ALA A 39 -11.65 5.05 5.38
CA ALA A 39 -12.75 5.86 5.89
C ALA A 39 -12.84 7.24 5.22
N GLY A 40 -11.85 7.61 4.39
CA GLY A 40 -11.77 8.94 3.76
C GLY A 40 -11.45 10.08 4.74
N GLU A 41 -11.08 9.76 5.97
CA GLU A 41 -10.74 10.74 7.01
C GLU A 41 -9.35 11.35 6.81
N SER A 42 -8.46 10.65 6.10
CA SER A 42 -7.10 11.10 5.84
C SER A 42 -6.66 10.74 4.43
N SER A 43 -5.92 11.64 3.79
CA SER A 43 -5.36 11.45 2.46
C SER A 43 -3.83 11.46 2.54
N PRO A 44 -3.13 10.50 1.88
CA PRO A 44 -1.69 10.55 1.76
C PRO A 44 -1.25 11.78 0.96
N THR A 45 -0.06 12.28 1.29
CA THR A 45 0.62 13.27 0.45
C THR A 45 1.14 12.61 -0.82
N MET A 46 1.28 13.39 -1.91
CA MET A 46 1.82 12.88 -3.18
C MET A 46 3.18 12.20 -3.00
N ILE A 47 4.03 12.71 -2.10
CA ILE A 47 5.34 12.11 -1.77
C ILE A 47 5.19 10.70 -1.18
N ARG A 48 4.18 10.46 -0.33
CA ARG A 48 3.90 9.13 0.23
C ARG A 48 3.38 8.18 -0.84
N VAL A 49 2.51 8.66 -1.72
CA VAL A 49 2.01 7.86 -2.85
C VAL A 49 3.15 7.45 -3.78
N ASP A 50 4.05 8.37 -4.08
CA ASP A 50 5.23 8.12 -4.93
C ASP A 50 6.14 7.05 -4.31
N ARG A 51 6.48 7.19 -3.02
CA ARG A 51 7.26 6.18 -2.29
C ARG A 51 6.58 4.82 -2.24
N LEU A 52 5.26 4.79 -2.06
CA LEU A 52 4.49 3.56 -2.05
C LEU A 52 4.54 2.85 -3.41
N LYS A 53 4.38 3.59 -4.50
CA LYS A 53 4.52 3.05 -5.85
C LYS A 53 5.93 2.55 -6.12
N ALA A 54 6.95 3.37 -5.80
CA ALA A 54 8.35 2.99 -5.93
C ALA A 54 8.70 1.73 -5.11
N TYR A 55 8.14 1.58 -3.92
CA TYR A 55 8.30 0.37 -3.11
C TYR A 55 7.69 -0.86 -3.78
N ILE A 56 6.49 -0.75 -4.32
CA ILE A 56 5.81 -1.86 -5.03
C ILE A 56 6.53 -2.21 -6.34
N GLU A 57 7.04 -1.22 -7.06
CA GLU A 57 7.84 -1.45 -8.27
C GLU A 57 9.21 -2.09 -7.95
N ALA A 58 9.84 -1.69 -6.85
CA ALA A 58 11.10 -2.27 -6.38
C ALA A 58 10.94 -3.66 -5.76
N ASN A 59 9.76 -3.98 -5.25
CA ASN A 59 9.40 -5.27 -4.69
C ASN A 59 8.27 -5.86 -5.53
N PRO A 60 8.54 -6.32 -6.75
CA PRO A 60 7.50 -6.96 -7.54
C PRO A 60 6.90 -8.10 -6.70
N PRO A 61 5.56 -8.25 -6.69
CA PRO A 61 4.98 -9.43 -6.08
C PRO A 61 5.67 -10.62 -6.75
N GLN A 62 6.31 -11.48 -5.95
CA GLN A 62 6.84 -12.73 -6.47
C GLN A 62 5.61 -13.52 -6.93
N GLU A 63 5.22 -13.33 -8.20
CA GLU A 63 4.51 -14.36 -8.92
C GLU A 63 5.36 -15.60 -8.73
N GLU A 64 4.81 -16.57 -8.01
CA GLU A 64 5.28 -17.94 -8.12
C GLU A 64 5.35 -18.22 -9.62
N ALA A 65 6.59 -18.27 -10.12
CA ALA A 65 6.89 -19.03 -11.30
C ALA A 65 6.48 -20.47 -10.99
N ALA A 66 5.25 -20.84 -11.39
CA ALA A 66 4.70 -22.18 -11.29
C ALA A 66 4.00 -22.53 -12.60
#